data_AF-A0A353P6D8-F1
#
_entry.id   AF-A0A353P6D8-F1
#
_cell.length_a   1.000
_cell.length_b   1.000
_cell.length_c   1.000
_cell.angle_alpha   90.00
_cell.angle_beta   90.00
_cell.angle_gamma   90.00
#
_symmetry.space_group_name_H-M   'P 1'
#
loop_
_entity.id
_entity.type
_entity.pdbx_description
1 polymer ?
#
loop_
_entity_poly.entity_id
_entity_poly.type
_entity_poly.pdbx_seq_one_letter_code
_entity_poly.pdbx_strand_id
1 'polypeptide(L)'
;MLKLSLQKLPMKWDSKQNTLSRNGFTLIEMSVALVILGMIIASVFVIINRAVETIGDWQTKIEAFEIARENMEKLLAQKSLSDTIEYGTSETNPDIKWETTVESFYEPVSNKMWMRAICISEFTDSKGEEQKVELTHWLTSLSKKQIMQIMEQQQREEQFSESTNDETQPSDQENPQQGDNQQGQNSLGPPPEGYTSWDDVPAEQLFKILENSLKE
;
A
#
# COMPACT_ATOMS: atom_id res chain seq x y z
N MET A 1 38.14 -29.97 15.05
CA MET A 1 38.58 -29.80 16.44
C MET A 1 39.52 -28.58 16.49
N LEU A 2 38.97 -27.37 16.61
CA LEU A 2 39.72 -26.11 16.55
C LEU A 2 39.95 -25.58 17.97
N LYS A 3 41.22 -25.58 18.38
CA LYS A 3 41.67 -25.15 19.71
C LYS A 3 42.01 -23.66 19.64
N LEU A 4 41.05 -22.80 19.98
CA LEU A 4 41.26 -21.36 20.10
C LEU A 4 42.01 -21.07 21.42
N SER A 5 43.28 -20.71 21.29
CA SER A 5 44.15 -20.30 22.39
C SER A 5 43.94 -18.81 22.67
N LEU A 6 43.24 -18.52 23.77
CA LEU A 6 43.04 -17.16 24.29
C LEU A 6 44.28 -16.75 25.12
N GLN A 7 45.15 -15.94 24.53
CA GLN A 7 46.22 -15.27 25.27
C GLN A 7 45.64 -14.11 26.09
N LYS A 8 45.69 -14.28 27.42
CA LYS A 8 45.32 -13.27 28.42
C LYS A 8 46.38 -12.16 28.43
N LEU A 9 46.03 -10.97 27.96
CA LEU A 9 46.88 -9.78 28.11
C LEU A 9 46.72 -9.20 29.53
N PRO A 10 47.82 -8.90 30.25
CA PRO A 10 47.77 -8.23 31.54
C PRO A 10 47.45 -6.74 31.34
N MET A 11 46.20 -6.37 31.62
CA MET A 11 45.76 -4.97 31.62
C MET A 11 46.27 -4.30 32.89
N LYS A 12 47.44 -3.65 32.81
CA LYS A 12 48.04 -2.87 33.90
C LYS A 12 47.29 -1.54 34.01
N TRP A 13 46.38 -1.45 34.98
CA TRP A 13 45.60 -0.25 35.27
C TRP A 13 46.43 0.69 36.16
N ASP A 14 47.11 1.68 35.57
CA ASP A 14 47.80 2.73 36.31
C ASP A 14 46.78 3.77 36.79
N SER A 15 46.24 3.55 37.99
CA SER A 15 45.37 4.52 38.67
C SER A 15 46.24 5.61 39.30
N LYS A 16 46.52 6.67 38.54
CA LYS A 16 47.03 7.93 39.09
C LYS A 16 45.92 8.57 39.94
N GLN A 17 45.99 8.32 41.25
CA GLN A 17 45.18 9.07 42.22
C GLN A 17 45.71 10.50 42.27
N ASN A 18 45.00 11.40 41.58
CA ASN A 18 45.24 12.83 41.69
C ASN A 18 44.92 13.27 43.12
N THR A 19 45.92 13.84 43.79
CA THR A 19 45.78 14.50 45.08
C THR A 19 44.78 15.64 44.94
N LEU A 20 43.58 15.44 45.48
CA LEU A 20 42.52 16.44 45.57
C LEU A 20 43.03 17.65 46.34
N SER A 21 43.36 18.70 45.60
CA SER A 21 43.53 20.05 46.11
C SER A 21 42.17 20.47 46.67
N ARG A 22 42.11 20.75 47.97
CA ARG A 22 40.90 21.14 48.70
C ARG A 22 40.60 22.62 48.43
N ASN A 23 40.28 22.94 47.18
CA ASN A 23 39.79 24.26 46.79
C ASN A 23 38.26 24.21 46.87
N GLY A 24 37.66 24.96 47.79
CA GLY A 24 36.21 25.10 47.85
C GLY A 24 35.71 25.87 46.61
N PHE A 25 34.67 25.36 45.98
CA PHE A 25 34.01 26.06 44.87
C PHE A 25 33.48 27.41 45.35
N THR A 26 33.76 28.46 44.58
CA THR A 26 33.22 29.78 44.88
C THR A 26 31.73 29.81 44.54
N LEU A 27 30.95 30.65 45.24
CA LEU A 27 29.50 30.76 45.01
C LEU A 27 29.18 31.22 43.57
N ILE A 28 30.04 32.03 42.97
CA ILE A 28 29.92 32.47 41.57
C ILE A 28 30.22 31.35 40.58
N GLU A 29 31.17 30.46 40.88
CA GLU A 29 31.48 29.33 40.02
C GLU A 29 30.32 28.31 40.01
N MET A 30 29.72 28.06 41.17
CA MET A 30 28.51 27.23 41.27
C MET A 30 27.33 27.86 40.51
N SER A 31 27.16 29.18 40.56
CA SER A 31 26.07 29.83 39.82
C SER A 31 26.25 29.72 38.30
N VAL A 32 27.48 29.92 37.80
CA VAL A 32 27.79 29.75 36.37
C VAL A 32 27.59 28.29 35.93
N ALA A 33 28.05 27.32 36.74
CA ALA A 33 27.86 25.90 36.44
C ALA A 33 26.37 25.52 36.34
N LEU A 34 25.53 26.04 37.24
CA LEU A 34 24.08 25.80 37.21
C LEU A 34 23.42 26.41 35.96
N VAL A 35 23.87 27.60 35.53
CA VAL A 35 23.36 28.24 34.31
C VAL A 35 23.69 27.41 33.07
N ILE A 36 24.95 26.96 32.93
CA ILE A 36 25.37 26.10 31.81
C ILE A 36 24.60 24.77 31.85
N LEU A 37 24.46 24.16 33.03
CA LEU A 37 23.70 22.93 33.21
C LEU A 37 22.23 23.13 32.81
N GLY A 38 21.61 24.25 33.19
CA GLY A 38 20.25 24.59 32.80
C GLY A 38 20.08 24.69 31.28
N MET A 39 21.04 25.30 30.58
CA MET A 39 21.01 25.36 29.10
C MET A 39 21.12 23.97 28.46
N ILE A 40 21.97 23.10 29.01
CA ILE A 40 22.12 21.72 28.52
C ILE A 40 20.84 20.92 28.78
N ILE A 41 20.27 20.99 29.98
CA ILE A 41 19.02 20.29 30.35
C ILE A 41 17.88 20.75 29.44
N ALA A 42 17.74 22.06 29.22
CA ALA A 42 16.73 22.59 28.30
C ALA A 42 16.91 22.05 26.88
N SER A 43 18.14 21.96 26.39
CA SER A 43 18.45 21.41 25.06
C SER A 43 18.08 19.92 24.96
N VAL A 44 18.40 19.12 25.96
CA VAL A 44 18.07 17.69 26.00
C VAL A 44 16.55 17.47 26.10
N PHE A 45 15.86 18.28 26.90
CA PHE A 45 14.41 18.16 27.09
C PHE A 45 13.64 18.36 25.77
N VAL A 46 14.08 19.27 24.91
CA VAL A 46 13.51 19.45 23.57
C VAL A 46 13.65 18.20 22.70
N ILE A 47 14.80 17.50 22.79
CA ILE A 47 15.03 16.25 22.05
C ILE A 47 14.10 15.14 22.55
N ILE A 48 13.90 15.05 23.87
CA ILE A 48 13.00 14.06 24.48
C ILE A 48 11.55 14.29 24.01
N ASN A 49 11.07 15.52 24.01
CA ASN A 49 9.71 15.82 23.56
C ASN A 49 9.48 15.37 22.11
N ARG A 50 10.43 15.67 21.22
CA ARG A 50 10.38 15.20 19.82
C ARG A 50 10.41 13.68 19.71
N ALA A 51 11.20 13.01 20.55
CA ALA A 51 11.25 11.55 20.58
C ALA A 51 9.93 10.93 21.04
N VAL A 52 9.27 11.52 22.05
CA VAL A 52 7.98 11.05 22.55
C VAL A 52 6.88 11.19 21.48
N GLU A 53 6.81 12.33 20.80
CA GLU A 53 5.89 12.53 19.66
C GLU A 53 6.12 11.46 18.58
N THR A 54 7.38 11.24 18.23
CA THR A 54 7.76 10.23 17.23
C THR A 54 7.32 8.82 17.65
N ILE A 55 7.49 8.46 18.93
CA ILE A 55 7.10 7.14 19.45
C ILE A 55 5.58 6.93 19.35
N GLY A 56 4.78 7.97 19.58
CA GLY A 56 3.32 7.90 19.40
C GLY A 56 2.94 7.53 17.97
N ASP A 57 3.53 8.22 16.99
CA ASP A 57 3.29 7.95 15.57
C ASP A 57 3.71 6.53 15.17
N TRP A 58 4.82 6.02 15.72
CA TRP A 58 5.28 4.65 15.46
C TRP A 58 4.29 3.60 15.96
N GLN A 59 3.63 3.84 17.10
CA GLN A 59 2.68 2.89 17.66
C GLN A 59 1.47 2.71 16.73
N THR A 60 0.84 3.81 16.29
CA THR A 60 -0.31 3.76 15.37
C THR A 60 0.08 3.14 14.03
N LYS A 61 1.29 3.45 13.54
CA LYS A 61 1.81 2.85 12.31
C LYS A 61 2.02 1.34 12.42
N ILE A 62 2.52 0.84 13.56
CA ILE A 62 2.68 -0.60 13.81
C ILE A 62 1.31 -1.27 13.83
N GLU A 63 0.33 -0.69 14.50
CA GLU A 63 -1.04 -1.21 14.54
C GLU A 63 -1.66 -1.28 13.13
N ALA A 64 -1.56 -0.21 12.34
CA ALA A 64 -2.03 -0.19 10.96
C ALA A 64 -1.33 -1.26 10.10
N PHE A 65 -0.02 -1.47 10.29
CA PHE A 65 0.71 -2.53 9.61
C PHE A 65 0.26 -3.94 10.04
N GLU A 66 0.00 -4.15 11.33
CA GLU A 66 -0.49 -5.42 11.86
C GLU A 66 -1.86 -5.78 11.28
N ILE A 67 -2.76 -4.80 11.14
CA ILE A 67 -4.06 -4.98 10.49
C ILE A 67 -3.89 -5.35 9.01
N ALA A 68 -3.09 -4.60 8.26
CA ALA A 68 -2.81 -4.90 6.86
C ALA A 68 -2.21 -6.31 6.68
N ARG A 69 -1.31 -6.70 7.58
CA ARG A 69 -0.69 -8.03 7.62
C ARG A 69 -1.72 -9.12 7.96
N GLU A 70 -2.57 -8.91 8.96
CA GLU A 70 -3.61 -9.88 9.33
C GLU A 70 -4.58 -10.12 8.18
N ASN A 71 -5.02 -9.05 7.51
CA ASN A 71 -5.87 -9.14 6.33
C ASN A 71 -5.18 -9.90 5.19
N MET A 72 -3.89 -9.64 4.98
CA MET A 72 -3.10 -10.40 4.01
C MET A 72 -2.99 -11.88 4.39
N GLU A 73 -2.80 -12.20 5.67
CA GLU A 73 -2.77 -13.59 6.15
C GLU A 73 -4.12 -14.28 5.97
N LYS A 74 -5.23 -13.58 6.23
CA LYS A 74 -6.59 -14.08 5.98
C LYS A 74 -6.78 -14.39 4.50
N LEU A 75 -6.41 -13.47 3.60
CA LEU A 75 -6.45 -13.70 2.16
C LEU A 75 -5.62 -14.92 1.75
N LEU A 76 -4.38 -15.01 2.21
CA LEU A 76 -3.48 -16.12 1.86
C LEU A 76 -3.93 -17.47 2.41
N ALA A 77 -4.71 -17.48 3.49
CA ALA A 77 -5.30 -18.69 4.05
C ALA A 77 -6.55 -19.17 3.29
N GLN A 78 -7.17 -18.31 2.44
CA GLN A 78 -8.32 -18.70 1.64
C GLN A 78 -7.93 -19.71 0.55
N LYS A 79 -8.78 -20.72 0.35
CA LYS A 79 -8.53 -21.81 -0.61
C LYS A 79 -8.72 -21.37 -2.07
N SER A 80 -9.47 -20.30 -2.30
CA SER A 80 -9.77 -19.75 -3.61
C SER A 80 -9.80 -18.23 -3.50
N LEU A 81 -9.15 -17.56 -4.45
CA LEU A 81 -9.12 -16.11 -4.54
C LEU A 81 -9.87 -15.70 -5.80
N SER A 82 -10.80 -14.76 -5.63
CA SER A 82 -11.52 -14.06 -6.70
C SER A 82 -11.16 -12.58 -6.62
N ASP A 83 -11.43 -11.84 -7.71
CA ASP A 83 -11.35 -10.38 -7.67
C ASP A 83 -12.42 -9.88 -6.69
N THR A 84 -11.97 -9.28 -5.59
CA THR A 84 -12.80 -8.87 -4.46
C THR A 84 -12.21 -7.61 -3.86
N ILE A 85 -13.09 -6.72 -3.38
CA ILE A 85 -12.70 -5.57 -2.57
C ILE A 85 -13.45 -5.64 -1.23
N GLU A 86 -12.70 -5.68 -0.14
CA GLU A 86 -13.21 -5.71 1.22
C GLU A 86 -12.79 -4.44 1.97
N TYR A 87 -13.71 -3.89 2.75
CA TYR A 87 -13.49 -2.69 3.56
C TYR A 87 -13.87 -2.95 5.01
N GLY A 88 -13.19 -2.28 5.93
CA GLY A 88 -13.59 -2.28 7.32
C GLY A 88 -12.85 -1.27 8.17
N THR A 89 -13.13 -1.35 9.46
CA THR A 89 -12.48 -0.56 10.51
C THR A 89 -11.80 -1.52 11.49
N SER A 90 -10.72 -1.10 12.12
CA SER A 90 -10.10 -1.89 13.19
C SER A 90 -11.02 -1.97 14.40
N GLU A 91 -11.12 -3.15 15.01
CA GLU A 91 -11.87 -3.36 16.25
C GLU A 91 -11.14 -2.75 17.46
N THR A 92 -9.81 -2.70 17.39
CA THR A 92 -8.95 -2.17 18.46
C THR A 92 -8.86 -0.65 18.39
N ASN A 93 -8.88 -0.09 17.18
CA ASN A 93 -8.74 1.34 16.95
C ASN A 93 -9.67 1.82 15.83
N PRO A 94 -10.83 2.42 16.17
CA PRO A 94 -11.82 2.82 15.17
C PRO A 94 -11.35 3.93 14.23
N ASP A 95 -10.25 4.62 14.56
CA ASP A 95 -9.65 5.65 13.71
C ASP A 95 -8.83 5.04 12.56
N ILE A 96 -8.55 3.73 12.60
CA ILE A 96 -7.87 2.99 11.54
C ILE A 96 -8.89 2.32 10.63
N LYS A 97 -8.90 2.73 9.36
CA LYS A 97 -9.68 2.11 8.29
C LYS A 97 -8.78 1.19 7.48
N TRP A 98 -9.34 0.12 6.94
CA TRP A 98 -8.59 -0.80 6.09
C TRP A 98 -9.39 -1.18 4.85
N GLU A 99 -8.64 -1.44 3.78
CA GLU A 99 -9.13 -1.90 2.49
C GLU A 99 -8.27 -3.09 2.04
N THR A 100 -8.90 -4.10 1.47
CA THR A 100 -8.23 -5.27 0.92
C THR A 100 -8.75 -5.49 -0.49
N THR A 101 -7.86 -5.37 -1.47
CA THR A 101 -8.16 -5.45 -2.89
C THR A 101 -7.41 -6.63 -3.50
N VAL A 102 -8.12 -7.55 -4.13
CA VAL A 102 -7.55 -8.60 -4.97
C VAL A 102 -7.90 -8.27 -6.41
N GLU A 103 -6.88 -8.13 -7.25
CA GLU A 103 -7.07 -7.79 -8.66
C GLU A 103 -6.18 -8.63 -9.58
N SER A 104 -6.73 -8.93 -10.75
CA SER A 104 -6.03 -9.52 -11.87
C SER A 104 -5.29 -8.43 -12.67
N PHE A 105 -3.99 -8.62 -12.86
CA PHE A 105 -3.11 -7.70 -13.57
C PHE A 105 -2.43 -8.40 -14.77
N TYR A 106 -2.42 -7.74 -15.92
CA TYR A 106 -1.73 -8.23 -17.11
C TYR A 106 -0.29 -7.72 -17.16
N GLU A 107 0.69 -8.62 -17.14
CA GLU A 107 2.10 -8.23 -17.24
C GLU A 107 2.50 -8.00 -18.72
N PRO A 108 2.85 -6.76 -19.12
CA PRO A 108 3.07 -6.42 -20.53
C PRO A 108 4.32 -7.07 -21.14
N VAL A 109 5.27 -7.54 -20.32
CA VAL A 109 6.54 -8.12 -20.80
C VAL A 109 6.42 -9.63 -21.00
N SER A 110 5.66 -10.32 -20.15
CA SER A 110 5.55 -11.79 -20.18
C SER A 110 4.25 -12.30 -20.81
N ASN A 111 3.29 -11.40 -21.08
CA ASN A 111 1.94 -11.73 -21.55
C ASN A 111 1.22 -12.76 -20.68
N LYS A 112 1.51 -12.75 -19.37
CA LYS A 112 0.85 -13.59 -18.36
C LYS A 112 -0.02 -12.74 -17.46
N MET A 113 -1.19 -13.29 -17.13
CA MET A 113 -2.08 -12.70 -16.15
C MET A 113 -1.64 -13.16 -14.76
N TRP A 114 -1.46 -12.20 -13.87
CA TRP A 114 -1.09 -12.40 -12.48
C TRP A 114 -2.22 -11.93 -11.59
N MET A 115 -2.35 -12.52 -10.41
CA MET A 115 -3.22 -12.00 -9.37
C MET A 115 -2.36 -11.34 -8.30
N ARG A 116 -2.69 -10.10 -7.93
CA ARG A 116 -2.05 -9.39 -6.82
C ARG A 116 -3.09 -9.08 -5.75
N ALA A 117 -2.66 -9.18 -4.50
CA ALA A 117 -3.41 -8.68 -3.35
C ALA A 117 -2.75 -7.40 -2.85
N ILE A 118 -3.57 -6.40 -2.56
CA ILE A 118 -3.18 -5.13 -1.96
C ILE A 118 -3.99 -4.98 -0.67
N CYS A 119 -3.31 -4.93 0.47
CA CYS A 119 -3.93 -4.58 1.75
C CYS A 119 -3.49 -3.18 2.14
N ILE A 120 -4.44 -2.27 2.30
CA ILE A 120 -4.23 -0.88 2.69
C ILE A 120 -4.78 -0.69 4.10
N SER A 121 -4.07 0.07 4.92
CA SER A 121 -4.57 0.55 6.21
C SER A 121 -4.25 2.03 6.36
N GLU A 122 -5.27 2.82 6.62
CA GLU A 122 -5.24 4.27 6.73
C GLU A 122 -5.38 4.68 8.18
N PHE A 123 -4.54 5.63 8.62
CA PHE A 123 -4.54 6.14 9.97
C PHE A 123 -4.18 7.63 9.99
N THR A 124 -4.59 8.34 11.03
CA THR A 124 -4.23 9.75 11.24
C THR A 124 -3.02 9.83 12.17
N ASP A 125 -2.00 10.62 11.82
CA ASP A 125 -0.82 10.83 12.66
C ASP A 125 -1.04 11.87 13.77
N SER A 126 -0.04 12.08 14.64
CA SER A 126 -0.11 13.09 15.72
C SER A 126 -0.24 14.53 15.23
N LYS A 127 -0.02 14.80 13.94
CA LYS A 127 -0.18 16.12 13.31
C LYS A 127 -1.53 16.28 12.63
N GLY A 128 -2.35 15.23 12.60
CA GLY A 128 -3.65 15.23 11.92
C GLY A 128 -3.56 14.95 10.43
N GLU A 129 -2.43 14.45 9.93
CA GLU A 129 -2.26 14.06 8.53
C GLU A 129 -2.67 12.60 8.34
N GLU A 130 -3.44 12.33 7.29
CA GLU A 130 -3.78 10.97 6.89
C GLU A 130 -2.56 10.28 6.25
N GLN A 131 -2.19 9.15 6.82
CA GLN A 131 -1.11 8.29 6.37
C GLN A 131 -1.68 6.93 6.00
N LYS A 132 -1.06 6.27 5.00
CA LYS A 132 -1.45 4.93 4.56
C LYS A 132 -0.28 3.96 4.59
N VAL A 133 -0.55 2.74 5.03
CA VAL A 133 0.34 1.59 4.91
C VAL A 133 -0.23 0.67 3.85
N GLU A 134 0.56 0.38 2.82
CA GLU A 134 0.18 -0.51 1.73
C GLU A 134 1.08 -1.74 1.72
N LEU A 135 0.46 -2.91 1.72
CA LEU A 135 1.13 -4.20 1.59
C LEU A 135 0.68 -4.88 0.30
N THR A 136 1.60 -5.01 -0.66
CA THR A 136 1.34 -5.67 -1.94
C THR A 136 1.96 -7.07 -1.94
N HIS A 137 1.19 -8.08 -2.36
CA HIS A 137 1.68 -9.44 -2.53
C HIS A 137 1.27 -10.05 -3.88
N TRP A 138 2.23 -10.67 -4.57
CA TRP A 138 2.01 -11.38 -5.82
C TRP A 138 1.65 -12.83 -5.52
N LEU A 139 0.42 -13.23 -5.83
CA LEU A 139 -0.13 -14.51 -5.41
C LEU A 139 0.31 -15.64 -6.33
N THR A 140 -0.23 -15.66 -7.56
CA THR A 140 0.04 -16.71 -8.52
C THR A 140 -0.10 -16.19 -9.95
N SER A 141 0.56 -16.85 -10.90
CA SER A 141 0.27 -16.71 -12.32
C SER A 141 -0.99 -17.51 -12.64
N LEU A 142 -2.00 -16.89 -13.25
CA LEU A 142 -3.24 -17.56 -13.62
C LEU A 142 -3.02 -18.50 -14.81
N SER A 143 -3.58 -19.71 -14.74
CA SER A 143 -3.53 -20.64 -15.87
C SER A 143 -4.48 -20.21 -16.98
N LYS A 144 -4.18 -20.54 -18.25
CA LYS A 144 -5.02 -20.16 -19.41
C LYS A 144 -6.50 -20.52 -19.26
N LYS A 145 -6.82 -21.62 -18.55
CA LYS A 145 -8.22 -22.03 -18.30
C LYS A 145 -8.92 -21.13 -17.28
N GLN A 146 -8.21 -20.68 -16.24
CA GLN A 146 -8.74 -19.74 -15.25
C GLN A 146 -8.91 -18.35 -15.84
N ILE A 147 -7.98 -17.91 -16.68
CA ILE A 147 -8.08 -16.66 -17.45
C ILE A 147 -9.33 -16.66 -18.32
N MET A 148 -9.61 -17.78 -19.01
CA MET A 148 -10.78 -17.93 -19.87
C MET A 148 -12.09 -17.87 -19.07
N GLN A 149 -12.12 -18.45 -17.87
CA GLN A 149 -13.29 -18.37 -16.98
C GLN A 149 -13.52 -16.97 -16.42
N ILE A 150 -12.46 -16.25 -16.05
CA ILE A 150 -12.56 -14.86 -15.56
C ILE A 150 -13.04 -13.94 -16.68
N MET A 151 -12.50 -14.07 -17.90
CA MET A 151 -12.97 -13.28 -19.04
C MET A 151 -14.40 -13.62 -19.45
N GLU A 152 -14.79 -14.90 -19.45
CA GLU A 152 -16.18 -15.29 -19.74
C GLU A 152 -17.15 -14.75 -18.68
N GLN A 153 -16.71 -14.66 -17.42
CA GLN A 153 -17.49 -14.04 -16.35
C GLN A 153 -17.58 -12.52 -16.52
N GLN A 154 -16.48 -11.82 -16.80
CA GLN A 154 -16.47 -10.38 -17.10
C GLN A 154 -17.35 -10.05 -18.30
N GLN A 155 -17.23 -10.78 -19.41
CA GLN A 155 -18.09 -10.56 -20.58
C GLN A 155 -19.56 -10.78 -20.28
N ARG A 156 -19.88 -11.75 -19.40
CA ARG A 156 -21.27 -11.98 -18.98
C ARG A 156 -21.79 -10.87 -18.06
N GLU A 157 -20.95 -10.36 -17.17
CA GLU A 157 -21.27 -9.24 -16.28
C GLU A 157 -21.44 -7.93 -17.09
N GLU A 158 -20.59 -7.70 -18.09
CA GLU A 158 -20.71 -6.60 -19.06
C GLU A 158 -22.02 -6.71 -19.84
N GLN A 159 -22.35 -7.87 -20.40
CA GLN A 159 -23.63 -8.10 -21.10
C GLN A 159 -24.85 -7.89 -20.19
N PHE A 160 -24.76 -8.25 -18.90
CA PHE A 160 -25.83 -8.00 -17.93
C PHE A 160 -25.96 -6.51 -17.58
N SER A 161 -24.85 -5.81 -17.47
CA SER A 161 -24.83 -4.36 -17.22
C SER A 161 -25.39 -3.56 -18.40
N GLU A 162 -25.17 -4.06 -19.63
CA GLU A 162 -25.67 -3.44 -20.86
C GLU A 162 -27.17 -3.68 -21.05
N SER A 163 -27.64 -4.91 -20.78
CA SER A 163 -29.07 -5.25 -20.87
C SER A 163 -29.94 -4.63 -19.76
N THR A 164 -29.36 -4.27 -18.61
CA THR A 164 -30.09 -3.55 -17.55
C THR A 164 -30.28 -2.05 -17.87
N ASN A 165 -29.51 -1.49 -18.79
CA ASN A 165 -29.68 -0.11 -19.26
C ASN A 165 -30.75 0.05 -20.36
N ASP A 166 -31.27 -1.06 -20.91
CA ASP A 166 -32.26 -1.04 -22.00
C ASP A 166 -33.72 -1.23 -21.54
N GLU A 167 -33.97 -1.37 -20.24
CA GLU A 167 -35.33 -1.56 -19.68
C GLU A 167 -35.85 -0.33 -18.91
N THR A 168 -35.58 0.89 -19.39
CA THR A 168 -36.34 2.06 -18.95
C THR A 168 -36.61 3.03 -20.09
N GLN A 169 -37.80 2.91 -20.70
CA GLN A 169 -38.59 4.03 -21.23
C GLN A 169 -40.06 3.61 -21.36
N PRO A 170 -41.07 4.53 -21.30
CA PRO A 170 -41.04 5.94 -20.92
C PRO A 170 -42.22 6.40 -20.00
N SER A 171 -42.07 7.52 -19.28
CA SER A 171 -43.19 8.45 -19.01
C SER A 171 -42.66 9.87 -18.76
N ASP A 172 -42.70 10.67 -19.83
CA ASP A 172 -42.98 12.11 -19.92
C ASP A 172 -42.61 13.05 -18.74
N GLN A 173 -41.62 13.94 -18.94
CA GLN A 173 -41.85 15.37 -19.20
C GLN A 173 -40.56 16.22 -19.25
N GLU A 174 -40.32 16.80 -20.43
CA GLU A 174 -39.87 18.17 -20.76
C GLU A 174 -38.57 18.82 -20.21
N ASN A 175 -37.64 18.98 -21.17
CA ASN A 175 -36.89 20.20 -21.57
C ASN A 175 -35.45 20.46 -21.03
N PRO A 176 -34.57 21.18 -21.78
CA PRO A 176 -33.32 20.61 -22.29
C PRO A 176 -32.08 21.50 -22.04
N GLN A 177 -30.88 20.92 -21.95
CA GLN A 177 -29.74 21.49 -22.66
C GLN A 177 -28.59 20.50 -22.84
N GLN A 178 -28.24 20.41 -24.10
CA GLN A 178 -27.29 19.61 -24.84
C GLN A 178 -25.86 20.12 -24.64
N GLY A 179 -24.88 19.22 -24.68
CA GLY A 179 -23.46 19.57 -24.82
C GLY A 179 -22.48 18.40 -24.67
N ASP A 180 -22.58 17.43 -25.57
CA ASP A 180 -21.48 16.72 -26.27
C ASP A 180 -20.11 16.59 -25.57
N ASN A 181 -19.65 15.37 -25.29
CA ASN A 181 -19.01 14.51 -26.30
C ASN A 181 -18.58 13.17 -25.69
N GLN A 182 -19.24 12.09 -26.09
CA GLN A 182 -18.74 10.74 -25.94
C GLN A 182 -17.68 10.51 -27.02
N GLN A 183 -16.43 10.35 -26.59
CA GLN A 183 -15.45 9.51 -27.27
C GLN A 183 -14.86 8.60 -26.20
N GLY A 184 -15.58 7.52 -25.91
CA GLY A 184 -14.94 6.31 -25.44
C GLY A 184 -13.95 5.91 -26.53
N GLN A 185 -12.67 6.18 -26.29
CA GLN A 185 -11.60 5.77 -27.17
C GLN A 185 -11.55 4.24 -27.18
N ASN A 186 -12.30 3.61 -28.08
CA ASN A 186 -11.95 2.28 -28.55
C ASN A 186 -10.63 2.42 -29.29
N SER A 187 -9.54 2.17 -28.57
CA SER A 187 -8.14 2.24 -29.00
C SER A 187 -7.76 1.22 -30.10
N LEU A 188 -8.76 0.49 -30.62
CA LEU A 188 -8.63 -0.59 -31.60
C LEU A 188 -8.95 -0.18 -33.05
N GLY A 189 -9.38 1.07 -33.29
CA GLY A 189 -9.68 1.57 -34.64
C GLY A 189 -11.07 1.11 -35.16
N PRO A 190 -11.36 1.30 -36.47
CA PRO A 190 -12.61 0.82 -37.06
C PRO A 190 -12.63 -0.73 -37.12
N PRO A 191 -13.81 -1.36 -36.95
CA PRO A 191 -13.95 -2.80 -37.01
C PRO A 191 -13.54 -3.36 -38.39
N PRO A 192 -13.11 -4.63 -38.45
CA PRO A 192 -12.69 -5.29 -39.70
C PRO A 192 -13.81 -5.33 -40.75
N GLU A 193 -13.42 -5.32 -42.03
CA GLU A 193 -14.36 -5.37 -43.16
C GLU A 193 -15.31 -6.57 -43.05
N GLY A 194 -16.61 -6.29 -43.12
CA GLY A 194 -17.68 -7.28 -42.97
C GLY A 194 -18.48 -7.17 -41.67
N TYR A 195 -18.08 -6.28 -40.75
CA TYR A 195 -18.77 -6.04 -39.48
C TYR A 195 -19.18 -4.58 -39.32
N THR A 196 -20.36 -4.36 -38.77
CA THR A 196 -20.93 -3.03 -38.51
C THR A 196 -20.57 -2.48 -37.14
N SER A 197 -20.31 -3.37 -36.16
CA SER A 197 -19.79 -3.04 -34.83
C SER A 197 -18.67 -4.01 -34.42
N TRP A 198 -17.86 -3.63 -33.43
CA TRP A 198 -16.88 -4.52 -32.80
C TRP A 198 -17.55 -5.67 -32.04
N ASP A 199 -18.79 -5.49 -31.61
CA ASP A 199 -19.58 -6.50 -30.87
C ASP A 199 -20.00 -7.68 -31.76
N ASP A 200 -20.06 -7.46 -33.08
CA ASP A 200 -20.43 -8.48 -34.06
C ASP A 200 -19.24 -9.38 -34.45
N VAL A 201 -18.02 -9.00 -34.05
CA VAL A 201 -16.80 -9.69 -34.47
C VAL A 201 -16.61 -10.95 -33.63
N PRO A 202 -16.57 -12.16 -34.23
CA PRO A 202 -16.30 -13.38 -33.50
C PRO A 202 -14.98 -13.29 -32.74
N ALA A 203 -14.94 -13.80 -31.51
CA ALA A 203 -13.76 -13.71 -30.64
C ALA A 203 -12.46 -14.18 -31.32
N GLU A 204 -12.54 -15.19 -32.18
CA GLU A 204 -11.39 -15.69 -32.96
C GLU A 204 -10.77 -14.63 -33.90
N GLN A 205 -11.59 -13.74 -34.47
CA GLN A 205 -11.11 -12.63 -35.30
C GLN A 205 -10.57 -11.47 -34.46
N LEU A 206 -11.19 -11.17 -33.32
CA LEU A 206 -10.67 -10.17 -32.36
C LEU A 206 -9.25 -10.52 -31.92
N PHE A 207 -9.01 -11.79 -31.56
CA PHE A 207 -7.67 -12.27 -31.17
C PHE A 207 -6.65 -12.10 -32.30
N LYS A 208 -7.05 -12.36 -33.55
CA LYS A 208 -6.16 -12.23 -34.71
C LYS A 208 -5.79 -10.76 -34.99
N ILE A 209 -6.71 -9.83 -34.75
CA ILE A 209 -6.49 -8.39 -34.91
C ILE A 209 -5.59 -7.85 -33.80
N LEU A 210 -5.79 -8.30 -32.56
CA LEU A 210 -4.90 -8.00 -31.44
C LEU A 210 -3.49 -8.56 -31.67
N GLU A 211 -3.37 -9.80 -32.15
CA GLU A 211 -2.07 -10.42 -32.45
C GLU A 211 -1.32 -9.68 -33.57
N ASN A 212 -2.04 -9.16 -34.57
CA ASN A 212 -1.44 -8.38 -35.65
C ASN A 212 -1.03 -6.98 -35.20
N SER A 213 -1.81 -6.32 -34.33
CA SER A 213 -1.48 -5.00 -33.77
C SER A 213 -0.30 -5.04 -32.78
N LEU A 214 0.07 -6.23 -32.29
CA LEU A 214 1.22 -6.48 -31.43
C LEU A 214 2.53 -6.72 -32.22
N LYS A 215 2.46 -6.87 -33.56
CA LYS A 215 3.63 -7.13 -34.43
C LYS A 215 4.14 -5.90 -35.18
N GLU A 216 3.39 -4.81 -35.19
CA GLU A 216 3.85 -3.48 -35.66
C GLU A 216 4.45 -2.65 -34.52
#